data_AF-A0A974UB41-F1
#
_entry.id   AF-A0A974UB41-F1
#
_cell.length_a   1.000
_cell.length_b   1.000
_cell.length_c   1.000
_cell.angle_alpha   90.00
_cell.angle_beta   90.00
_cell.angle_gamma   90.00
#
_symmetry.space_group_name_H-M   'P 1'
#
loop_
_entity.id
_entity.type
_entity.pdbx_description
1 polymer ?
#
loop_
_entity_poly.entity_id
_entity_poly.type
_entity_poly.pdbx_seq_one_letter_code
_entity_poly.pdbx_strand_id
1 'polypeptide(L)' 'MTIHLLDKTLQIEIFYECEDQDLEDNVCLTIVETCPPGEKILRAGETHLFLTPNEARALGEALLIAANRSDAAG' A
#
# COMPACT_ATOMS: atom_id res chain seq x y z
N MET A 1 -1.87 6.08 -7.82
CA MET A 1 -1.06 7.00 -6.98
C MET A 1 0.19 6.25 -6.56
N THR A 2 1.37 6.86 -6.69
CA THR A 2 2.64 6.21 -6.31
C THR A 2 3.23 6.88 -5.07
N ILE A 3 3.65 6.08 -4.10
CA ILE A 3 4.21 6.50 -2.81
C ILE A 3 5.58 5.83 -2.65
N HIS A 4 6.59 6.61 -2.25
CA HIS A 4 7.92 6.10 -1.94
C HIS A 4 8.18 6.18 -0.45
N LEU A 5 8.53 5.05 0.15
CA LEU A 5 8.85 4.88 1.57
C LEU A 5 10.27 4.32 1.73
N LEU A 6 10.78 4.33 2.97
CA LEU A 6 12.07 3.75 3.35
C LEU A 6 13.21 4.18 2.42
N ASP A 7 13.47 5.48 2.34
CA ASP A 7 14.48 6.07 1.45
C ASP A 7 14.32 5.66 -0.04
N LYS A 8 13.07 5.54 -0.47
CA LYS A 8 12.66 5.16 -1.84
C LYS A 8 12.98 3.71 -2.22
N THR A 9 13.36 2.87 -1.27
CA THR A 9 13.58 1.43 -1.51
C THR A 9 12.30 0.62 -1.52
N LEU A 10 11.20 1.19 -1.01
CA LEU A 10 9.86 0.62 -1.04
C LEU A 10 8.94 1.55 -1.84
N GLN A 11 8.42 1.06 -2.95
CA GLN A 11 7.42 1.74 -3.77
C GLN A 11 6.06 1.08 -3.55
N ILE A 12 5.03 1.90 -3.33
CA ILE A 12 3.65 1.45 -3.24
C ILE A 12 2.84 2.19 -4.30
N GLU A 13 2.13 1.45 -5.14
CA GLU A 13 1.17 1.98 -6.09
C GLU A 13 -0.23 1.57 -5.70
N ILE A 14 -1.15 2.53 -5.65
CA ILE A 14 -2.55 2.31 -5.30
C ILE A 14 -3.43 2.78 -6.45
N PHE A 15 -4.28 1.90 -6.97
CA PHE A 15 -5.19 2.21 -8.06
C PHE A 15 -6.46 1.34 -8.02
N TYR A 16 -7.49 1.82 -8.70
CA TYR A 16 -8.68 1.05 -9.01
C TYR A 16 -8.40 0.21 -10.26
N GLU A 17 -8.53 -1.10 -10.17
CA GLU A 17 -8.30 -2.02 -11.28
C GLU A 17 -9.59 -2.13 -12.10
N CYS A 18 -9.65 -1.38 -13.21
CA CYS A 18 -10.83 -1.32 -14.06
C CYS A 18 -11.13 -2.67 -14.72
N GLU A 19 -10.13 -3.49 -14.99
CA GLU A 19 -10.32 -4.83 -15.56
C GLU A 19 -11.09 -5.75 -14.59
N ASP A 20 -10.97 -5.50 -13.29
CA ASP A 20 -11.62 -6.23 -12.21
C ASP A 20 -12.87 -5.52 -11.68
N GLN A 21 -13.48 -4.60 -12.44
CA GLN A 21 -14.65 -3.83 -11.98
C GLN A 21 -15.84 -4.70 -11.54
N ASP A 22 -15.95 -5.92 -12.07
CA ASP A 22 -17.00 -6.89 -11.77
C ASP A 22 -16.69 -7.72 -10.50
N LEU A 23 -15.49 -7.57 -9.92
CA LEU A 23 -15.08 -8.19 -8.67
C LEU A 23 -15.30 -7.24 -7.49
N GLU A 24 -15.49 -7.84 -6.31
CA GLU A 24 -15.72 -7.07 -5.08
C GLU A 24 -14.43 -6.40 -4.56
N ASP A 25 -13.26 -6.92 -4.93
CA ASP A 25 -11.91 -6.53 -4.50
C ASP A 25 -11.09 -5.85 -5.61
N ASN A 26 -11.65 -4.77 -6.15
CA ASN A 26 -11.10 -4.06 -7.31
C ASN A 26 -10.19 -2.86 -6.98
N VAL A 27 -9.71 -2.77 -5.75
CA VAL A 27 -8.66 -1.80 -5.37
C VAL A 27 -7.34 -2.54 -5.21
N CYS A 28 -6.38 -2.25 -6.09
CA CYS A 28 -5.07 -2.89 -6.07
C CYS A 28 -4.03 -2.01 -5.37
N LEU A 29 -3.25 -2.63 -4.49
CA LEU A 29 -2.00 -2.11 -3.96
C LEU A 29 -0.86 -2.95 -4.50
N THR A 30 0.03 -2.33 -5.26
CA THR A 30 1.26 -2.96 -5.74
C THR A 30 2.43 -2.48 -4.91
N ILE A 31 3.19 -3.41 -4.34
CA ILE A 31 4.35 -3.14 -3.49
C ILE A 31 5.59 -3.68 -4.19
N VAL A 32 6.55 -2.79 -4.46
CA VAL A 32 7.81 -3.13 -5.14
C VAL A 32 8.97 -2.79 -4.22
N GLU A 33 9.83 -3.78 -3.98
CA GLU A 33 11.03 -3.65 -3.15
C GLU A 33 12.28 -3.59 -4.03
N THR A 34 12.86 -2.39 -4.17
CA THR A 34 14.05 -2.12 -5.00
C THR A 34 15.36 -2.19 -4.22
N CYS A 35 15.36 -2.91 -3.08
CA CYS A 35 16.52 -3.13 -2.22
C CYS A 35 17.14 -4.54 -2.41
N PRO A 36 18.36 -4.77 -1.89
CA PRO A 36 18.98 -6.09 -1.86
C PRO A 36 18.10 -7.15 -1.17
N PRO A 37 18.17 -8.43 -1.56
CA PRO A 37 17.31 -9.49 -1.02
C PRO A 37 17.29 -9.62 0.51
N GLY A 38 18.40 -9.29 1.19
CA GLY A 38 18.48 -9.34 2.65
C GLY A 38 17.72 -8.22 3.37
N GLU A 39 17.35 -7.16 2.68
CA GLU A 39 16.63 -6.00 3.21
C GLU A 39 15.13 -6.05 2.88
N LYS A 40 14.71 -6.98 2.02
CA LYS A 40 13.31 -7.15 1.63
C LYS A 40 12.46 -7.61 2.80
N ILE A 41 11.41 -6.84 3.09
CA ILE A 41 10.39 -7.09 4.09
C ILE A 41 9.44 -8.19 3.61
N LEU A 42 8.91 -8.06 2.38
CA LEU A 42 7.98 -9.03 1.81
C LEU A 42 8.71 -10.21 1.16
N ARG A 43 10.02 -10.06 0.90
CA ARG A 43 10.89 -11.06 0.27
C ARG A 43 10.39 -11.48 -1.12
N ALA A 44 9.57 -10.63 -1.74
CA ALA A 44 9.08 -10.78 -3.09
C ALA A 44 9.76 -9.75 -4.01
N GLY A 45 9.71 -9.98 -5.32
CA GLY A 45 10.04 -8.94 -6.29
C GLY A 45 9.00 -7.82 -6.26
N GLU A 46 7.75 -8.26 -6.37
CA GLU A 46 6.54 -7.46 -6.45
C GLU A 46 5.44 -8.20 -5.69
N THR A 47 4.57 -7.48 -5.00
CA THR A 47 3.42 -8.04 -4.28
C THR A 47 2.19 -7.24 -4.60
N HIS A 48 1.12 -7.92 -5.01
CA HIS A 48 -0.19 -7.31 -5.22
C HIS A 48 -1.11 -7.68 -4.07
N LEU A 49 -1.84 -6.69 -3.56
CA LEU A 49 -2.92 -6.85 -2.60
C LEU A 49 -4.18 -6.28 -3.22
N PHE A 50 -5.20 -7.12 -3.34
CA PHE A 50 -6.52 -6.73 -3.81
C PHE A 50 -7.42 -6.54 -2.60
N LEU A 51 -8.07 -5.39 -2.52
CA LEU A 51 -8.92 -5.00 -1.41
C LEU A 51 -10.30 -4.63 -1.93
N THR A 52 -11.32 -4.97 -1.14
CA THR A 52 -12.63 -4.36 -1.32
C THR A 52 -12.56 -2.86 -1.04
N PRO A 53 -13.49 -2.05 -1.60
CA PRO A 53 -13.57 -0.63 -1.27
C PRO A 53 -13.71 -0.34 0.23
N ASN A 54 -14.32 -1.25 1.00
CA ASN A 54 -14.47 -1.10 2.44
C ASN A 54 -13.15 -1.33 3.18
N GLU A 55 -12.39 -2.36 2.81
CA GLU A 55 -11.06 -2.63 3.37
C GLU A 55 -10.07 -1.52 3.03
N ALA A 56 -10.09 -1.03 1.79
CA ALA A 56 -9.24 0.07 1.36
C ALA A 56 -9.49 1.35 2.17
N ARG A 57 -10.77 1.70 2.42
CA ARG A 57 -11.12 2.83 3.29
C ARG A 57 -10.67 2.62 4.73
N ALA A 58 -10.95 1.45 5.30
CA ALA A 58 -10.55 1.13 6.67
C ALA A 58 -9.02 1.21 6.88
N LEU A 59 -8.24 0.71 5.92
CA LEU A 59 -6.79 0.81 5.93
C LEU A 59 -6.31 2.27 5.87
N GLY A 60 -6.86 3.06 4.95
CA GLY A 60 -6.53 4.47 4.80
C GLY A 60 -6.87 5.29 6.05
N GLU A 61 -8.04 5.08 6.63
CA GLU A 61 -8.47 5.73 7.88
C GLU A 61 -7.56 5.37 9.05
N ALA A 62 -7.19 4.10 9.20
CA ALA A 62 -6.28 3.67 10.25
C ALA A 62 -4.90 4.35 10.15
N LEU A 63 -4.36 4.47 8.93
CA LEU A 63 -3.10 5.19 8.67
C LEU A 63 -3.22 6.68 9.02
N LEU A 64 -4.30 7.35 8.61
CA LEU A 64 -4.55 8.76 8.93
C LEU A 64 -4.66 8.99 10.44
N ILE A 65 -5.39 8.14 11.16
CA ILE A 65 -5.53 8.22 12.62
C ILE A 65 -4.17 8.10 13.30
N ALA A 66 -3.33 7.15 12.87
CA ALA A 66 -2.00 6.96 13.42
C ALA A 66 -1.10 8.17 13.16
N ALA A 67 -1.09 8.70 11.94
CA ALA A 67 -0.32 9.90 11.57
C ALA A 67 -0.72 11.12 12.40
N ASN A 68 -2.03 11.40 12.49
CA ASN A 68 -2.55 12.52 13.29
C ASN A 68 -2.16 12.43 14.78
N ARG A 69 -2.12 11.21 15.34
CA ARG A 69 -1.67 11.01 16.73
C ARG A 69 -0.17 11.25 16.89
N SER A 70 0.63 10.83 15.90
CA SER A 70 2.08 11.08 15.91
C SER A 70 2.39 12.57 15.86
N ASP A 71 1.69 13.32 14.99
CA ASP A 71 1.86 14.78 14.87
C ASP A 71 1.46 15.50 16.16
N ALA A 72 0.40 15.06 16.83
CA ALA A 72 -0.05 15.66 18.08
C ALA A 72 0.85 15.33 19.29
N ALA A 73 1.73 14.33 19.17
CA ALA A 73 2.64 13.90 20.23
C ALA A 73 4.04 14.52 20.14
N GLY A 74 4.38 15.14 19.00
CA GLY A 74 5.63 15.86 18.74
C GLY A 74 5.51 17.35 18.99
#